data_AF-A0A2D5XFR8-F1
#
_entry.id   AF-A0A2D5XFR8-F1
#
_cell.length_a   1.000
_cell.length_b   1.000
_cell.length_c   1.000
_cell.angle_alpha   90.00
_cell.angle_beta   90.00
_cell.angle_gamma   90.00
#
_symmetry.space_group_name_H-M   'P 1'
#
loop_
_entity.id
_entity.type
_entity.pdbx_description
1 polymer ?
#
loop_
_entity_poly.entity_id
_entity_poly.type
_entity_poly.pdbx_seq_one_letter_code
_entity_poly.pdbx_strand_id
1 'polypeptide(L)'
;MGVLDEPYGILFVNDPNRPQETSSEQLQRLFGLTRSEARLTERLVAGDSVKEAAAELGVTEGTARTTLKAIFHKTGVTRQPELVKVVMASPLWIAGGLLPWNAPI
;
A
#
# COMPACT_ATOMS: atom_id res chain seq x y z
N MET A 1 32.04 -13.37 29.16
CA MET A 1 31.57 -12.11 28.54
C MET A 1 31.26 -12.44 27.09
N GLY A 2 30.10 -13.06 26.83
CA GLY A 2 29.71 -13.52 25.49
C GLY A 2 29.08 -12.37 24.72
N VAL A 3 29.68 -12.03 23.59
CA VAL A 3 29.18 -11.04 22.65
C VAL A 3 27.90 -11.61 22.02
N LEU A 4 26.81 -10.86 22.05
CA LEU A 4 25.64 -11.17 21.23
C LEU A 4 26.01 -10.82 19.78
N ASP A 5 26.55 -11.79 19.03
CA ASP A 5 26.78 -11.72 17.56
C ASP A 5 25.44 -11.85 16.78
N GLU A 6 24.34 -11.33 17.34
CA GLU A 6 22.98 -11.82 17.09
C GLU A 6 22.27 -11.19 15.88
N PRO A 7 21.51 -11.99 15.10
CA PRO A 7 20.53 -11.46 14.15
C PRO A 7 19.34 -10.86 14.90
N TYR A 8 19.13 -9.55 14.74
CA TYR A 8 17.94 -8.88 15.24
C TYR A 8 16.73 -9.26 14.35
N GLY A 9 15.80 -10.04 14.91
CA GLY A 9 14.56 -10.43 14.23
C GLY A 9 13.51 -9.32 14.23
N ILE A 10 12.62 -9.34 13.24
CA ILE A 10 11.41 -8.50 13.22
C ILE A 10 10.23 -9.36 13.69
N LEU A 11 9.53 -8.89 14.72
CA LEU A 11 8.30 -9.49 15.22
C LEU A 11 7.08 -8.77 14.61
N PHE A 12 6.25 -9.50 13.88
CA PHE A 12 4.94 -9.03 13.44
C PHE A 12 3.87 -9.56 14.38
N VAL A 13 3.14 -8.64 15.03
CA VAL A 13 2.03 -8.99 15.91
C VAL A 13 0.72 -8.76 15.14
N ASN A 14 0.02 -9.84 14.84
CA ASN A 14 -1.35 -9.80 14.35
C ASN A 14 -2.29 -10.08 15.52
N ASP A 15 -3.21 -9.16 15.79
CA ASP A 15 -4.28 -9.36 16.78
C ASP A 15 -5.48 -9.99 16.08
N PRO A 16 -5.80 -11.27 16.31
CA PRO A 16 -6.90 -11.95 15.64
C PRO A 16 -8.28 -11.39 16.01
N ASN A 17 -8.37 -10.57 17.06
CA ASN A 17 -9.61 -9.87 17.45
C ASN A 17 -9.72 -8.47 16.82
N ARG A 18 -8.67 -7.99 16.12
CA ARG A 18 -8.76 -6.80 15.28
C ARG A 18 -9.13 -7.21 13.86
N PRO A 19 -10.12 -6.56 13.23
CA PRO A 19 -10.40 -6.77 11.82
C PRO A 19 -9.11 -6.56 11.02
N GLN A 20 -8.77 -7.51 10.15
CA GLN A 20 -7.65 -7.36 9.23
C GLN A 20 -7.95 -6.17 8.31
N GLU A 21 -7.11 -5.13 8.35
CA GLU A 21 -7.29 -3.94 7.53
C GLU A 21 -7.24 -4.33 6.04
N THR A 22 -8.19 -3.84 5.25
CA THR A 22 -8.14 -3.93 3.78
C THR A 22 -6.95 -3.16 3.23
N SER A 23 -6.47 -3.47 2.02
CA SER A 23 -5.41 -2.70 1.33
C SER A 23 -5.70 -1.20 1.35
N SER A 24 -6.96 -0.80 1.14
CA SER A 24 -7.42 0.58 1.17
C SER A 24 -7.30 1.22 2.56
N GLU A 25 -7.60 0.50 3.63
CA GLU A 25 -7.47 0.99 5.01
C GLU A 25 -5.99 1.17 5.40
N GLN A 26 -5.15 0.21 5.01
CA GLN A 26 -3.71 0.30 5.26
C GLN A 26 -3.09 1.48 4.51
N LEU A 27 -3.49 1.71 3.26
CA LEU A 27 -3.07 2.86 2.45
C LEU A 27 -3.48 4.20 3.09
N GLN A 28 -4.71 4.28 3.62
CA GLN A 28 -5.18 5.45 4.37
C GLN A 28 -4.30 5.70 5.60
N ARG A 29 -3.99 4.65 6.35
CA ARG A 29 -3.22 4.75 7.60
C ARG A 29 -1.74 5.07 7.37
N LEU A 30 -1.09 4.44 6.40
CA LEU A 30 0.35 4.59 6.17
C LEU A 30 0.72 5.90 5.47
N PHE A 31 -0.15 6.40 4.60
CA PHE A 31 0.13 7.58 3.78
C PHE A 31 -0.83 8.75 4.04
N GLY A 32 -1.75 8.64 5.02
CA GLY A 32 -2.75 9.67 5.30
C GLY A 32 -3.73 9.89 4.14
N LEU A 33 -3.94 8.86 3.32
CA LEU A 33 -4.85 8.94 2.19
C LEU A 33 -6.30 9.03 2.67
N THR A 34 -7.15 9.68 1.89
CA THR A 34 -8.60 9.53 2.00
C THR A 34 -9.04 8.22 1.36
N ARG A 35 -10.29 7.81 1.59
CA ARG A 35 -10.85 6.60 0.97
C ARG A 35 -10.80 6.64 -0.57
N SER A 36 -11.09 7.79 -1.19
CA SER A 36 -11.06 7.93 -2.65
C SER A 36 -9.64 7.89 -3.20
N GLU A 37 -8.69 8.50 -2.48
CA GLU A 37 -7.27 8.44 -2.81
C GLU A 37 -6.73 7.01 -2.73
N ALA A 38 -7.02 6.29 -1.64
CA ALA A 38 -6.58 4.91 -1.47
C ALA A 38 -7.12 3.99 -2.57
N ARG A 39 -8.41 4.12 -2.93
CA ARG A 39 -9.00 3.37 -4.05
C ARG A 39 -8.33 3.66 -5.39
N LEU A 40 -7.99 4.92 -5.66
CA LEU A 40 -7.24 5.27 -6.86
C LEU A 40 -5.84 4.65 -6.82
N THR A 41 -5.15 4.73 -5.69
CA THR A 41 -3.82 4.12 -5.52
C THR A 41 -3.84 2.61 -5.74
N GLU A 42 -4.85 1.89 -5.24
CA GLU A 42 -5.00 0.44 -5.46
C GLU A 42 -5.05 0.07 -6.95
N ARG A 43 -5.85 0.79 -7.74
CA ARG A 43 -5.96 0.56 -9.19
C ARG A 43 -4.64 0.83 -9.91
N LEU A 44 -3.96 1.92 -9.56
CA LEU A 44 -2.67 2.27 -10.17
C LEU A 44 -1.57 1.25 -9.83
N VAL A 45 -1.61 0.66 -8.62
CA VAL A 45 -0.69 -0.42 -8.21
C VAL A 45 -1.04 -1.74 -8.90
N ALA A 46 -2.32 -1.99 -9.18
CA ALA A 46 -2.76 -3.13 -9.98
C ALA A 46 -2.34 -3.04 -11.46
N GLY A 47 -1.78 -1.90 -11.89
CA GLY A 47 -1.25 -1.69 -13.24
C GLY A 47 -2.12 -0.82 -14.14
N ASP A 48 -3.27 -0.35 -13.64
CA ASP A 48 -4.15 0.51 -14.43
C ASP A 48 -3.48 1.84 -14.77
N SER A 49 -3.74 2.34 -15.98
CA SER A 49 -3.53 3.74 -16.30
C SER A 49 -4.52 4.63 -15.53
N VAL A 50 -4.21 5.92 -15.41
CA VAL A 50 -5.13 6.89 -14.76
C VAL A 50 -6.51 6.92 -15.43
N LYS A 51 -6.57 6.67 -16.74
CA LYS A 51 -7.82 6.63 -17.50
C LYS A 51 -8.65 5.39 -17.17
N GLU A 52 -8.02 4.22 -17.11
CA GLU A 52 -8.69 2.95 -16.75
C GLU A 52 -9.18 3.00 -15.29
N ALA A 53 -8.34 3.47 -14.38
CA ALA A 53 -8.72 3.65 -12.98
C ALA A 53 -9.88 4.65 -12.82
N ALA A 54 -9.91 5.73 -13.60
CA ALA A 54 -11.02 6.68 -13.59
C ALA A 54 -12.34 6.03 -14.04
N ALA A 55 -12.29 5.24 -15.13
CA ALA A 55 -13.44 4.51 -15.65
C ALA A 55 -13.99 3.51 -14.61
N GLU A 56 -13.09 2.74 -13.99
CA GLU A 56 -13.47 1.77 -12.95
C GLU A 56 -14.10 2.43 -11.72
N LEU A 57 -13.56 3.57 -11.30
CA LEU A 57 -14.03 4.30 -10.12
C LEU A 57 -15.25 5.17 -10.38
N GLY A 58 -15.75 5.22 -11.62
CA GLY A 58 -16.91 6.03 -12.00
C GLY A 58 -16.66 7.55 -11.90
N VAL A 59 -15.41 7.99 -12.11
CA VAL A 59 -15.03 9.40 -12.07
C VAL A 59 -14.45 9.85 -13.40
N THR A 60 -14.39 11.17 -13.62
CA THR A 60 -13.72 11.70 -14.82
C THR A 60 -12.20 11.52 -14.73
N GLU A 61 -11.53 11.43 -15.87
CA GLU A 61 -10.06 11.40 -15.91
C GLU A 61 -9.45 12.66 -15.27
N GLY A 62 -10.08 13.82 -15.42
CA GLY A 62 -9.65 15.07 -14.77
C GLY A 62 -9.74 15.01 -13.25
N THR A 63 -10.81 14.41 -12.72
CA THR A 63 -10.96 14.13 -11.28
C THR A 63 -9.86 13.18 -10.81
N ALA A 64 -9.64 12.06 -11.50
CA ALA A 64 -8.60 11.10 -11.15
C ALA A 64 -7.21 11.74 -11.17
N ARG A 65 -6.89 12.58 -12.16
CA ARG A 65 -5.62 13.32 -12.22
C ARG A 65 -5.46 14.31 -11.07
N THR A 66 -6.54 14.96 -10.65
CA THR A 66 -6.53 15.89 -9.51
C THR A 66 -6.29 15.13 -8.21
N THR A 67 -7.01 14.02 -7.99
CA THR A 67 -6.79 13.12 -6.86
C THR A 67 -5.35 12.57 -6.85
N LEU A 68 -4.81 12.20 -8.02
CA LEU A 68 -3.43 11.71 -8.13
C LEU A 68 -2.39 12.76 -7.69
N LYS A 69 -2.62 14.04 -7.98
CA LYS A 69 -1.74 15.12 -7.47
C LYS A 69 -1.80 15.22 -5.94
N ALA A 70 -2.98 15.06 -5.35
CA ALA A 70 -3.11 15.05 -3.89
C ALA A 70 -2.39 13.83 -3.28
N ILE A 71 -2.51 12.66 -3.90
CA ILE A 71 -1.78 11.46 -3.50
C ILE A 71 -0.27 11.70 -3.54
N PHE A 72 0.25 12.25 -4.64
CA PHE A 72 1.67 12.61 -4.78
C PHE A 72 2.16 13.52 -3.66
N HIS A 73 1.38 14.54 -3.30
CA HIS A 73 1.72 15.41 -2.19
C HIS A 73 1.80 14.65 -0.85
N LYS A 74 0.86 13.74 -0.59
CA LYS A 74 0.80 12.95 0.65
C LYS A 74 1.85 11.85 0.73
N THR A 75 2.24 11.27 -0.39
CA THR A 75 3.22 10.18 -0.46
C THR A 75 4.65 10.67 -0.70
N GLY A 76 4.84 11.97 -1.00
CA GLY A 76 6.15 12.57 -1.21
C GLY A 76 6.80 12.23 -2.56
N VAL A 77 6.05 11.63 -3.48
CA VAL A 77 6.52 11.28 -4.84
C VAL A 77 5.85 12.16 -5.87
N THR A 78 6.36 12.19 -7.12
CA THR A 78 5.81 13.08 -8.16
C THR A 78 5.38 12.36 -9.42
N ARG A 79 5.65 11.05 -9.52
CA ARG A 79 5.36 10.24 -10.71
C ARG A 79 4.60 8.97 -10.33
N GLN A 80 3.68 8.54 -11.19
CA GLN A 80 2.91 7.31 -10.97
C GLN A 80 3.82 6.08 -10.75
N PRO A 81 4.89 5.84 -11.53
CA PRO A 81 5.78 4.71 -11.26
C PRO A 81 6.50 4.80 -9.91
N GLU A 82 6.78 6.01 -9.41
CA GLU A 82 7.38 6.20 -8.08
C GLU A 82 6.36 5.91 -6.98
N LEU A 83 5.10 6.34 -7.16
CA LEU A 83 4.01 5.99 -6.27
C LEU A 83 3.86 4.47 -6.15
N VAL A 84 3.81 3.76 -7.28
CA VAL A 84 3.72 2.29 -7.29
C VAL A 84 4.90 1.67 -6.55
N LYS A 85 6.13 2.14 -6.81
CA LYS A 85 7.32 1.66 -6.09
C LYS A 85 7.24 1.87 -4.58
N VAL A 86 6.87 3.06 -4.12
CA VAL A 86 6.77 3.38 -2.68
C VAL A 86 5.68 2.56 -2.01
N VAL A 87 4.55 2.35 -2.69
CA VAL A 87 3.45 1.52 -2.16
C VAL A 87 3.87 0.04 -2.10
N MET A 88 4.54 -0.49 -3.12
CA MET A 88 4.99 -1.89 -3.10
C MET A 88 6.18 -2.14 -2.17
N ALA A 89 7.04 -1.13 -1.95
CA ALA A 89 8.15 -1.19 -1.00
C ALA A 89 7.72 -0.94 0.45
N SER A 90 6.53 -0.37 0.66
CA SER A 90 5.93 -0.21 1.98
C SER A 90 5.56 -1.58 2.57
N PRO A 91 5.66 -1.79 3.89
CA PRO A 91 5.30 -3.05 4.56
C PRO A 91 3.79 -3.38 4.50
N LEU A 92 3.03 -2.77 3.58
CA LEU A 92 1.65 -3.13 3.23
C LEU A 92 1.48 -4.65 3.02
N TRP A 93 2.46 -5.30 2.38
CA TRP A 93 2.46 -6.76 2.15
C TRP A 93 2.56 -7.58 3.44
N ILE A 94 3.03 -6.99 4.54
CA ILE A 94 3.18 -7.67 5.83
C ILE A 94 1.87 -7.70 6.61
N ALA A 95 0.99 -6.72 6.39
CA ALA A 95 -0.32 -6.66 7.03
C ALA A 95 -1.42 -7.39 6.24
N GLY A 96 -1.21 -7.64 4.93
CA GLY A 96 -2.22 -8.15 4.00
C GLY A 96 -2.12 -9.63 3.56
N GLY A 97 -1.09 -10.37 3.97
CA GLY A 97 -0.99 -11.83 3.77
C GLY A 97 -0.46 -12.28 2.40
N LEU A 98 0.80 -12.77 2.39
CA LEU A 98 1.21 -14.08 1.87
C LEU A 98 2.71 -14.27 2.22
N LEU A 99 3.03 -15.10 3.22
CA LEU A 99 4.35 -15.73 3.27
C LEU A 99 4.19 -17.16 2.71
N PRO A 100 4.92 -17.54 1.65
CA PRO A 100 4.84 -18.88 1.06
C PRO A 100 5.69 -19.92 1.81
N TRP A 101 5.70 -19.93 3.14
CA TRP A 101 6.41 -20.98 3.88
C TRP A 101 5.47 -22.11 4.31
N ASN A 102 5.18 -23.00 3.36
CA ASN A 102 4.97 -24.41 3.68
C ASN A 102 6.24 -25.15 3.28
N ALA A 103 7.21 -25.24 4.19
CA ALA A 103 8.11 -26.37 4.17
C ALA A 103 7.74 -27.27 5.34
N PRO A 104 7.46 -28.56 5.10
CA PRO A 104 7.42 -29.52 6.17
C PRO A 104 8.86 -29.66 6.71
N ILE A 105 8.98 -29.61 8.04
CA ILE A 105 10.06 -30.28 8.75
C ILE A 105 9.91 -31.79 8.57
#